data_AF-A0A8T3UA88-F1
#
_entry.id   AF-A0A8T3UA88-F1
#
_cell.length_a   1.000
_cell.length_b   1.000
_cell.length_c   1.000
_cell.angle_alpha   90.00
_cell.angle_beta   90.00
_cell.angle_gamma   90.00
#
_symmetry.space_group_name_H-M   'P 1'
#
loop_
_entity.id
_entity.type
_entity.pdbx_description
1 polymer ?
#
loop_
_entity_poly.entity_id
_entity_poly.type
_entity_poly.pdbx_seq_one_letter_code
_entity_poly.pdbx_strand_id
1 'polypeptide(L)'
;MLSKIVEINVWHVIRRILVSITMLIAIIFFMQIAPGYVKDPPKTSKIRMILNNNIISNLKNDIIFIDNKTYLSIDDIRNYFDEFLKEENNRFITTYAGNTAVISKNSNSVYLNGEYTNFSTQPLYDKENAKYYLSLDDLNRVYDYDMRYNPYTKVVIIDTKSKKLVKARAKDNFAIKYKATRLSKTVDKIIKNDELIIVQNENNLDYEVDGWIRVRTPNAKIGYIDKSDIIDRVVAWDGNIKSDDPVRVSFAWEYYPEGNSAPIKSGKIEGINIVSPSFISVKSDGTVYSKGDDNEKKYVEWAHKNGYKVYPTVSNISISNINDNTKIFESFETREKVINQIVDKLVEEKVDGVYVDFEKILLSDKDNYTRFIIELAAGVRKYNMKISVAVTPPDGAENWSLCYDRYNLAKAVDYMVFLSFDTHGVLSPVSLSSAYELENNINKLLNNEAVPANKLVVSLPLYTRLWSETNGKVRNKVVNMKNIVIPDKVERQWDDVAKQYYIEYKTYQTVNKMWIEDETSISNKLDIINKYKLKGAGFWELGREKADLWKIVVDKLK
;
A
#
# COMPACT_ATOMS: atom_id res chain seq x y z
N MET A 1 49.24 -75.28 -36.02
CA MET A 1 47.90 -75.89 -36.11
C MET A 1 47.50 -76.33 -34.72
N LEU A 2 46.30 -76.12 -34.18
CA LEU A 2 45.10 -75.42 -34.61
C LEU A 2 44.31 -75.18 -33.32
N SER A 3 43.87 -73.94 -33.16
CA SER A 3 42.92 -73.38 -32.19
C SER A 3 42.02 -74.36 -31.41
N LYS A 4 42.15 -74.39 -30.07
CA LYS A 4 40.99 -74.65 -29.20
C LYS A 4 40.15 -73.37 -29.20
N ILE A 5 39.28 -73.24 -30.20
CA ILE A 5 38.18 -72.29 -30.17
C ILE A 5 37.30 -72.74 -29.00
N VAL A 6 37.30 -71.97 -27.92
CA VAL A 6 36.22 -72.03 -26.95
C VAL A 6 34.98 -71.64 -27.74
N GLU A 7 34.09 -72.60 -28.01
CA GLU A 7 32.76 -72.31 -28.50
C GLU A 7 32.09 -71.45 -27.43
N ILE A 8 32.25 -70.13 -27.57
CA ILE A 8 31.42 -69.17 -26.88
C ILE A 8 30.02 -69.52 -27.33
N ASN A 9 29.22 -70.08 -26.42
CA ASN A 9 27.81 -70.28 -26.67
C ASN A 9 27.22 -68.89 -26.90
N VAL A 10 27.11 -68.53 -28.18
CA VAL A 10 26.75 -67.20 -28.66
C VAL A 10 25.42 -66.76 -28.04
N TRP A 11 24.52 -67.73 -27.82
CA TRP A 11 23.26 -67.55 -27.11
C TRP A 11 23.42 -67.13 -25.66
N HIS A 12 24.43 -67.65 -24.96
CA HIS A 12 24.71 -67.30 -23.56
C HIS A 12 25.29 -65.88 -23.43
N VAL A 13 26.13 -65.47 -24.39
CA VAL A 13 26.66 -64.10 -24.45
C VAL A 13 25.59 -63.10 -24.87
N ILE A 14 24.78 -63.41 -25.88
CA ILE A 14 23.63 -62.59 -26.30
C ILE A 14 22.65 -62.40 -25.14
N ARG A 15 22.32 -63.47 -24.39
CA ARG A 15 21.45 -63.38 -23.21
C ARG A 15 22.03 -62.45 -22.14
N ARG A 16 23.33 -62.53 -21.84
CA ARG A 16 23.97 -61.63 -20.87
C ARG A 16 23.95 -60.18 -21.34
N ILE A 17 24.23 -59.93 -22.62
CA ILE A 17 24.16 -58.59 -23.22
C ILE A 17 22.73 -58.02 -23.12
N LEU A 18 21.71 -58.81 -23.47
CA LEU A 18 20.30 -58.42 -23.35
C LEU A 18 19.91 -58.10 -21.90
N VAL A 19 20.30 -58.94 -20.93
CA VAL A 19 20.03 -58.68 -19.51
C VAL A 19 20.73 -57.39 -19.05
N SER A 20 21.99 -57.19 -19.43
CA SER A 20 22.73 -55.97 -19.09
C SER A 20 22.13 -54.71 -19.72
N ILE A 21 21.71 -54.77 -20.99
CA ILE A 21 21.02 -53.66 -21.67
C ILE A 21 19.67 -53.38 -20.99
N THR A 22 18.91 -54.40 -20.64
CA THR A 22 17.62 -54.23 -19.97
C THR A 22 17.79 -53.61 -18.58
N MET A 23 18.81 -54.04 -17.81
CA MET A 23 19.18 -53.39 -16.54
C MET A 23 19.63 -51.94 -16.76
N LEU A 24 20.44 -51.66 -17.78
CA LEU A 24 20.92 -50.31 -18.07
C LEU A 24 19.77 -49.38 -18.44
N ILE A 25 18.83 -49.85 -19.28
CA ILE A 25 17.61 -49.12 -19.63
C ILE A 25 16.76 -48.88 -18.37
N ALA A 26 16.59 -49.90 -17.52
CA ALA A 26 15.88 -49.75 -16.25
C ALA A 26 16.57 -48.72 -15.33
N ILE A 27 17.90 -48.75 -15.22
CA ILE A 27 18.68 -47.81 -14.42
C ILE A 27 18.56 -46.39 -14.98
N ILE A 28 18.68 -46.20 -16.30
CA ILE A 28 18.53 -44.88 -16.95
C ILE A 28 17.11 -44.36 -16.75
N PHE A 29 16.10 -45.22 -16.90
CA PHE A 29 14.70 -44.90 -16.61
C PHE A 29 14.51 -44.50 -15.14
N PHE A 30 15.08 -45.25 -14.20
CA PHE A 30 15.08 -44.90 -12.77
C PHE A 30 15.81 -43.59 -12.51
N MET A 31 16.96 -43.32 -13.15
CA MET A 31 17.72 -42.07 -12.99
C MET A 31 16.97 -40.86 -13.56
N GLN A 32 16.26 -41.01 -14.69
CA GLN A 32 15.40 -39.96 -15.24
C GLN A 32 14.20 -39.66 -14.33
N ILE A 33 13.72 -40.64 -13.56
CA ILE A 33 12.61 -40.50 -12.60
C ILE A 33 13.10 -40.05 -11.20
N ALA A 34 14.37 -40.28 -10.88
CA ALA A 34 14.96 -40.03 -9.56
C ALA A 34 15.30 -38.56 -9.16
N PRO A 35 15.18 -37.48 -9.97
CA PRO A 35 15.60 -36.14 -9.54
C PRO A 35 14.55 -35.48 -8.60
N GLY A 36 14.10 -36.21 -7.57
CA GLY A 36 13.04 -35.83 -6.64
C GLY A 36 13.35 -36.15 -5.18
N TYR A 37 14.62 -36.33 -4.80
CA TYR A 37 14.99 -36.50 -3.40
C TYR A 37 14.86 -35.18 -2.64
N VAL A 38 13.64 -34.86 -2.24
CA VAL A 38 13.38 -33.81 -1.25
C VAL A 38 13.79 -34.38 0.09
N LYS A 39 14.83 -33.81 0.68
CA LYS A 39 15.18 -34.04 2.07
C LYS A 39 14.01 -33.50 2.90
N ASP A 40 13.35 -34.37 3.66
CA ASP A 40 12.42 -33.89 4.67
C ASP A 40 13.17 -32.87 5.55
N PRO A 41 12.51 -31.77 5.96
CA PRO A 41 13.12 -30.85 6.91
C PRO A 41 13.64 -31.66 8.10
N PRO A 42 14.77 -31.27 8.71
CA PRO A 42 15.26 -31.94 9.90
C PRO A 42 14.11 -32.10 10.90
N LYS A 43 13.99 -33.27 11.55
CA LYS A 43 13.07 -33.43 12.68
C LYS A 43 13.56 -32.53 13.80
N THR A 44 13.08 -31.28 13.82
CA THR A 44 13.37 -30.33 14.89
C THR A 44 12.35 -30.54 16.02
N SER A 45 12.77 -30.30 17.26
CA SER A 45 11.86 -30.24 18.40
C SER A 45 10.96 -29.00 18.37
N LYS A 46 11.33 -28.00 17.56
CA LYS A 46 10.72 -26.67 17.43
C LYS A 46 9.41 -26.69 16.64
N ILE A 47 8.49 -25.82 17.03
CA ILE A 47 7.24 -25.59 16.29
C ILE A 47 7.56 -24.79 15.02
N ARG A 48 6.95 -25.19 13.89
CA ARG A 48 7.12 -24.54 12.58
C ARG A 48 5.87 -23.74 12.23
N MET A 49 6.03 -22.64 11.47
CA MET A 49 4.92 -21.86 10.94
C MET A 49 4.79 -22.02 9.44
N ILE A 50 3.55 -22.16 8.98
CA ILE A 50 3.15 -22.03 7.59
C ILE A 50 2.21 -20.83 7.50
N LEU A 51 2.58 -19.85 6.69
CA LEU A 51 1.77 -18.67 6.41
C LEU A 51 1.25 -18.78 4.97
N ASN A 52 -0.06 -18.94 4.83
CA ASN A 52 -0.73 -19.34 3.60
C ASN A 52 -0.07 -20.61 3.05
N ASN A 53 0.52 -20.59 1.85
CA ASN A 53 1.17 -21.77 1.27
C ASN A 53 2.71 -21.78 1.46
N ASN A 54 3.26 -20.90 2.30
CA ASN A 54 4.71 -20.74 2.46
C ASN A 54 5.18 -21.25 3.82
N ILE A 55 6.19 -22.11 3.81
CA ILE A 55 6.90 -22.53 5.02
C ILE A 55 7.80 -21.37 5.47
N ILE A 56 7.65 -20.95 6.71
CA ILE A 56 8.48 -19.90 7.30
C ILE A 56 9.70 -20.54 7.95
N SER A 57 10.88 -20.32 7.37
CA SER A 57 12.15 -20.91 7.82
C SER A 57 12.96 -20.00 8.75
N ASN A 58 12.70 -18.69 8.73
CA ASN A 58 13.55 -17.67 9.34
C ASN A 58 12.77 -16.88 10.40
N LEU A 59 12.17 -17.58 11.36
CA LEU A 59 11.66 -16.93 12.57
C LEU A 59 12.84 -16.43 13.39
N LYS A 60 12.72 -15.23 13.94
CA LYS A 60 13.72 -14.64 14.84
C LYS A 60 13.72 -15.36 16.18
N ASN A 61 12.55 -15.82 16.64
CA ASN A 61 12.41 -16.54 17.90
C ASN A 61 11.53 -17.79 17.74
N ASP A 62 11.65 -18.73 18.67
CA ASP A 62 10.87 -19.96 18.64
C ASP A 62 9.40 -19.68 18.97
N ILE A 63 8.48 -20.35 18.28
CA ILE A 63 7.06 -20.30 18.63
C ILE A 63 6.87 -21.07 19.94
N ILE A 64 6.14 -20.44 20.86
CA ILE A 64 5.85 -21.00 22.17
C ILE A 64 4.43 -21.56 22.16
N PHE A 65 4.23 -22.75 22.72
CA PHE A 65 2.91 -23.35 22.94
C PHE A 65 2.76 -23.72 24.41
N ILE A 66 1.91 -22.99 25.13
CA ILE A 66 1.65 -23.14 26.57
C ILE A 66 0.14 -23.00 26.77
N ASP A 67 -0.45 -23.80 27.66
CA ASP A 67 -1.87 -23.74 28.04
C ASP A 67 -2.85 -23.72 26.84
N ASN A 68 -2.55 -24.54 25.83
CA ASN A 68 -3.32 -24.63 24.60
C ASN A 68 -3.40 -23.32 23.79
N LYS A 69 -2.37 -22.47 23.92
CA LYS A 69 -2.24 -21.18 23.23
C LYS A 69 -0.90 -21.10 22.53
N THR A 70 -0.91 -20.52 21.34
CA THR A 70 0.27 -20.38 20.48
C THR A 70 0.73 -18.94 20.48
N TYR A 71 2.00 -18.72 20.74
CA TYR A 71 2.59 -17.41 20.92
C TYR A 71 3.67 -17.16 19.86
N LEU A 72 3.62 -15.98 19.27
CA LEU A 72 4.63 -15.48 18.34
C LEU A 72 5.30 -14.24 18.92
N SER A 73 6.62 -14.14 18.72
CA SER A 73 7.38 -12.99 19.23
C SER A 73 6.93 -11.70 18.56
N ILE A 74 6.99 -10.58 19.26
CA ILE A 74 6.67 -9.26 18.70
C ILE A 74 7.51 -8.97 17.44
N ASP A 75 8.78 -9.40 17.42
CA ASP A 75 9.67 -9.16 16.28
C ASP A 75 9.27 -9.94 15.02
N ASP A 76 8.69 -11.13 15.21
CA ASP A 76 8.14 -11.93 14.12
C ASP A 76 6.75 -11.44 13.71
N ILE A 77 5.93 -10.95 14.66
CA ILE A 77 4.66 -10.29 14.34
C ILE A 77 4.90 -9.07 13.45
N ARG A 78 5.91 -8.25 13.78
CA ARG A 78 6.35 -7.14 12.93
C ARG A 78 6.76 -7.58 11.53
N ASN A 79 7.47 -8.70 11.45
CA ASN A 79 8.01 -9.16 10.18
C ASN A 79 6.94 -9.77 9.26
N TYR A 80 5.92 -10.41 9.82
CA TYR A 80 4.98 -11.22 9.03
C TYR A 80 3.54 -10.70 9.00
N PHE A 81 3.14 -9.80 9.92
CA PHE A 81 1.76 -9.33 10.06
C PHE A 81 1.62 -7.81 10.02
N ASP A 82 2.35 -7.09 10.87
CA ASP A 82 2.25 -5.64 11.00
C ASP A 82 3.59 -5.01 11.38
N GLU A 83 4.33 -4.56 10.38
CA GLU A 83 5.61 -3.89 10.57
C GLU A 83 5.50 -2.59 11.38
N PHE A 84 4.30 -2.02 11.50
CA PHE A 84 4.04 -0.81 12.27
C PHE A 84 3.63 -1.07 13.72
N LEU A 85 3.63 -2.33 14.17
CA LEU A 85 3.38 -2.65 15.56
C LEU A 85 4.38 -1.89 16.45
N LYS A 86 3.87 -0.92 17.21
CA LYS A 86 4.67 -0.03 18.06
C LYS A 86 4.44 -0.35 19.53
N GLU A 87 5.48 -0.12 20.32
CA GLU A 87 5.36 -0.10 21.77
C GLU A 87 5.21 1.36 22.24
N GLU A 88 4.22 1.62 23.08
CA GLU A 88 3.97 2.95 23.64
C GLU A 88 3.35 2.82 25.04
N ASN A 89 3.90 3.50 26.05
CA ASN A 89 3.34 3.57 27.41
C ASN A 89 2.92 2.21 27.99
N ASN A 90 3.84 1.22 27.93
CA ASN A 90 3.62 -0.15 28.39
C ASN A 90 2.45 -0.90 27.68
N ARG A 91 2.20 -0.55 26.43
CA ARG A 91 1.20 -1.18 25.56
C ARG A 91 1.80 -1.47 24.20
N PHE A 92 1.22 -2.43 23.48
CA PHE A 92 1.47 -2.64 22.06
C PHE A 92 0.31 -2.07 21.25
N ILE A 93 0.62 -1.24 20.26
CA ILE A 93 -0.35 -0.65 19.34
C ILE A 93 -0.12 -1.28 17.97
N THR A 94 -1.16 -1.88 17.41
CA THR A 94 -1.14 -2.53 16.10
C THR A 94 -2.37 -2.17 15.29
N THR A 95 -2.22 -2.19 13.96
CA THR A 95 -3.28 -1.84 13.02
C THR A 95 -3.31 -2.81 11.84
N TYR A 96 -4.50 -3.23 11.41
CA TYR A 96 -4.65 -4.08 10.24
C TYR A 96 -6.03 -3.97 9.60
N ALA A 97 -6.08 -3.67 8.30
CA ALA A 97 -7.28 -3.74 7.46
C ALA A 97 -8.57 -3.17 8.08
N GLY A 98 -8.50 -2.03 8.78
CA GLY A 98 -9.66 -1.43 9.45
C GLY A 98 -9.65 -1.53 10.97
N ASN A 99 -8.78 -2.38 11.52
CA ASN A 99 -8.65 -2.60 12.96
C ASN A 99 -7.50 -1.80 13.56
N THR A 100 -7.71 -1.29 14.77
CA THR A 100 -6.69 -0.74 15.66
C THR A 100 -6.82 -1.42 17.02
N ALA A 101 -5.74 -2.00 17.53
CA ALA A 101 -5.70 -2.63 18.83
C ALA A 101 -4.60 -2.04 19.71
N VAL A 102 -4.93 -1.75 20.97
CA VAL A 102 -3.99 -1.36 22.02
C VAL A 102 -4.01 -2.42 23.11
N ILE A 103 -2.93 -3.20 23.17
CA ILE A 103 -2.80 -4.40 23.98
C ILE A 103 -1.96 -4.06 25.21
N SER A 104 -2.52 -4.25 26.41
CA SER A 104 -1.79 -4.10 27.68
C SER A 104 -0.67 -5.13 27.77
N LYS A 105 0.53 -4.74 28.20
CA LYS A 105 1.61 -5.70 28.47
C LYS A 105 1.45 -6.48 29.77
N ASN A 106 0.66 -5.96 30.70
CA ASN A 106 0.59 -6.46 32.07
C ASN A 106 -0.77 -7.10 32.41
N SER A 107 -1.67 -7.19 31.42
CA SER A 107 -2.98 -7.80 31.58
C SER A 107 -3.47 -8.31 30.22
N ASN A 108 -4.59 -9.04 30.23
CA ASN A 108 -5.28 -9.46 29.01
C ASN A 108 -6.24 -8.39 28.45
N SER A 109 -6.25 -7.18 29.01
CA SER A 109 -7.08 -6.09 28.53
C SER A 109 -6.56 -5.57 27.19
N VAL A 110 -7.49 -5.35 26.26
CA VAL A 110 -7.23 -4.79 24.95
C VAL A 110 -8.30 -3.76 24.62
N TYR A 111 -7.88 -2.61 24.12
CA TYR A 111 -8.77 -1.67 23.46
C TYR A 111 -8.77 -1.98 21.97
N LEU A 112 -9.93 -2.34 21.41
CA LEU A 112 -10.09 -2.74 20.02
C LEU A 112 -11.18 -1.87 19.38
N ASN A 113 -10.80 -1.05 18.40
CA ASN A 113 -11.73 -0.30 17.55
C ASN A 113 -12.75 0.60 18.27
N GLY A 114 -12.41 1.21 19.41
CA GLY A 114 -13.36 2.00 20.19
C GLY A 114 -13.69 1.41 21.55
N GLU A 115 -13.48 0.10 21.73
CA GLU A 115 -14.07 -0.65 22.83
C GLU A 115 -13.03 -1.42 23.65
N TYR A 116 -13.16 -1.37 24.97
CA TYR A 116 -12.38 -2.23 25.87
C TYR A 116 -12.98 -3.64 25.93
N THR A 117 -12.13 -4.63 25.69
CA THR A 117 -12.45 -6.05 25.78
C THR A 117 -11.25 -6.80 26.36
N ASN A 118 -11.33 -8.13 26.43
CA ASN A 118 -10.25 -8.97 26.92
C ASN A 118 -9.86 -9.99 25.85
N PHE A 119 -8.56 -10.20 25.70
CA PHE A 119 -8.00 -11.39 25.10
C PHE A 119 -8.09 -12.57 26.07
N SER A 120 -7.99 -13.78 25.52
CA SER A 120 -7.95 -15.00 26.31
C SER A 120 -6.66 -15.15 27.10
N THR A 121 -5.62 -14.40 26.72
CA THR A 121 -4.30 -14.43 27.35
C THR A 121 -3.75 -13.03 27.57
N GLN A 122 -2.83 -12.90 28.52
CA GLN A 122 -1.94 -11.74 28.64
C GLN A 122 -0.69 -11.96 27.77
N PRO A 123 0.00 -10.89 27.33
CA PRO A 123 1.30 -11.02 26.70
C PRO A 123 2.28 -11.80 27.57
N LEU A 124 3.07 -12.67 26.93
CA LEU A 124 4.11 -13.44 27.61
C LEU A 124 5.44 -12.71 27.49
N TYR A 125 6.16 -12.58 28.60
CA TYR A 125 7.52 -12.04 28.62
C TYR A 125 8.54 -13.15 28.85
N ASP A 126 9.32 -13.44 27.82
CA ASP A 126 10.47 -14.31 27.88
C ASP A 126 11.65 -13.55 28.49
N LYS A 127 11.98 -13.89 29.74
CA LYS A 127 13.07 -13.25 30.50
C LYS A 127 14.45 -13.59 29.96
N GLU A 128 14.62 -14.77 29.37
CA GLU A 128 15.95 -15.23 28.89
C GLU A 128 16.37 -14.45 27.65
N ASN A 129 15.42 -14.25 26.72
CA ASN A 129 15.68 -13.54 25.47
C ASN A 129 15.27 -12.05 25.52
N ALA A 130 14.67 -11.60 26.63
CA ALA A 130 14.11 -10.26 26.82
C ALA A 130 13.11 -9.88 25.70
N LYS A 131 12.17 -10.79 25.42
CA LYS A 131 11.18 -10.62 24.33
C LYS A 131 9.77 -10.81 24.80
N TYR A 132 8.87 -9.98 24.27
CA TYR A 132 7.44 -10.18 24.40
C TYR A 132 6.90 -11.05 23.29
N TYR A 133 5.87 -11.81 23.64
CA TYR A 133 5.10 -12.64 22.73
C TYR A 133 3.61 -12.33 22.88
N LEU A 134 2.90 -12.39 21.76
CA LEU A 134 1.44 -12.28 21.73
C LEU A 134 0.83 -13.59 21.23
N SER A 135 -0.34 -13.89 21.76
CA SER A 135 -1.14 -15.05 21.38
C SER A 135 -1.66 -14.88 19.95
N LEU A 136 -1.23 -15.76 19.05
CA LEU A 136 -1.77 -15.84 17.68
C LEU A 136 -3.24 -16.24 17.69
N ASP A 137 -3.70 -16.96 18.72
CA ASP A 137 -5.10 -17.31 18.88
C ASP A 137 -5.99 -16.07 19.14
N ASP A 138 -5.46 -15.04 19.82
CA ASP A 138 -6.17 -13.79 20.10
C ASP A 138 -6.01 -12.75 18.98
N LEU A 139 -4.83 -12.75 18.34
CA LEU A 139 -4.49 -11.79 17.29
C LEU A 139 -5.30 -11.97 15.99
N ASN A 140 -5.99 -13.10 15.80
CA ASN A 140 -6.94 -13.27 14.69
C ASN A 140 -8.13 -12.29 14.75
N ARG A 141 -8.39 -11.68 15.92
CA ARG A 141 -9.40 -10.62 16.11
C ARG A 141 -8.93 -9.28 15.54
N VAL A 142 -7.63 -9.13 15.29
CA VAL A 142 -7.01 -7.92 14.75
C VAL A 142 -6.57 -8.16 13.31
N TYR A 143 -5.78 -9.21 13.10
CA TYR A 143 -5.30 -9.64 11.80
C TYR A 143 -6.27 -10.66 11.22
N ASP A 144 -6.86 -10.34 10.08
CA ASP A 144 -7.90 -11.19 9.47
C ASP A 144 -7.30 -12.49 8.91
N TYR A 145 -7.22 -13.52 9.74
CA TYR A 145 -6.73 -14.85 9.38
C TYR A 145 -7.46 -15.98 10.13
N ASP A 146 -7.44 -17.16 9.52
CA ASP A 146 -7.75 -18.42 10.19
C ASP A 146 -6.44 -19.09 10.64
N MET A 147 -6.47 -19.76 11.78
CA MET A 147 -5.29 -20.46 12.32
C MET A 147 -5.64 -21.85 12.82
N ARG A 148 -4.68 -22.79 12.67
CA ARG A 148 -4.72 -24.13 13.27
C ARG A 148 -3.35 -24.54 13.75
N TYR A 149 -3.25 -25.18 14.91
CA TYR A 149 -2.03 -25.82 15.39
C TYR A 149 -2.20 -27.34 15.39
N ASN A 150 -1.27 -28.06 14.76
CA ASN A 150 -1.20 -29.52 14.83
C ASN A 150 -0.09 -29.93 15.81
N PRO A 151 -0.43 -30.47 17.00
CA PRO A 151 0.55 -30.83 18.02
C PRO A 151 1.40 -32.05 17.64
N TYR A 152 0.87 -32.97 16.82
CA TYR A 152 1.60 -34.16 16.37
C TYR A 152 2.71 -33.81 15.39
N THR A 153 2.45 -32.89 14.46
CA THR A 153 3.44 -32.44 13.48
C THR A 153 4.22 -31.20 13.92
N LYS A 154 3.84 -30.59 15.05
CA LYS A 154 4.33 -29.31 15.57
C LYS A 154 4.31 -28.21 14.51
N VAL A 155 3.17 -28.04 13.84
CA VAL A 155 3.00 -27.04 12.79
C VAL A 155 1.84 -26.12 13.13
N VAL A 156 2.10 -24.82 13.12
CA VAL A 156 1.09 -23.76 13.12
C VAL A 156 0.85 -23.36 11.68
N ILE A 157 -0.42 -23.38 11.27
CA ILE A 157 -0.89 -23.00 9.95
C ILE A 157 -1.73 -21.74 10.12
N ILE A 158 -1.41 -20.70 9.36
CA ILE A 158 -2.10 -19.41 9.36
C ILE A 158 -2.50 -19.09 7.92
N ASP A 159 -3.78 -18.94 7.65
CA ASP A 159 -4.32 -18.60 6.33
C ASP A 159 -4.96 -17.21 6.40
N THR A 160 -4.31 -16.22 5.79
CA THR A 160 -4.75 -14.82 5.83
C THR A 160 -5.88 -14.59 4.85
N LYS A 161 -6.93 -13.89 5.28
CA LYS A 161 -8.06 -13.52 4.41
C LYS A 161 -7.72 -12.49 3.35
N SER A 162 -6.52 -11.91 3.37
CA SER A 162 -5.99 -11.10 2.28
C SER A 162 -5.63 -11.92 1.03
N LYS A 163 -5.43 -13.24 1.15
CA LYS A 163 -5.14 -14.13 0.01
C LYS A 163 -6.32 -15.06 -0.25
N LYS A 164 -6.60 -15.32 -1.52
CA LYS A 164 -7.62 -16.29 -1.93
C LYS A 164 -7.37 -17.66 -1.31
N LEU A 165 -8.40 -18.25 -0.72
CA LEU A 165 -8.36 -19.61 -0.19
C LEU A 165 -9.44 -20.46 -0.85
N VAL A 166 -9.02 -21.52 -1.52
CA VAL A 166 -9.91 -22.50 -2.15
C VAL A 166 -9.74 -23.83 -1.44
N LYS A 167 -10.86 -24.39 -0.99
CA LYS A 167 -10.96 -25.69 -0.33
C LYS A 167 -11.51 -26.73 -1.29
N ALA A 168 -11.09 -27.98 -1.11
CA ALA A 168 -11.64 -29.15 -1.79
C ALA A 168 -11.55 -30.35 -0.86
N ARG A 169 -12.11 -31.49 -1.28
CA ARG A 169 -12.01 -32.77 -0.56
C ARG A 169 -11.44 -33.86 -1.44
N ALA A 170 -10.76 -34.81 -0.81
CA ALA A 170 -10.29 -36.03 -1.46
C ALA A 170 -11.47 -36.95 -1.80
N LYS A 171 -11.60 -37.40 -3.05
CA LYS A 171 -12.64 -38.33 -3.48
C LYS A 171 -12.51 -39.73 -2.86
N ASP A 172 -11.28 -40.16 -2.61
CA ASP A 172 -10.89 -41.44 -2.04
C ASP A 172 -9.49 -41.30 -1.39
N ASN A 173 -8.85 -42.41 -1.06
CA ASN A 173 -7.50 -42.46 -0.50
C ASN A 173 -6.45 -42.26 -1.60
N PHE A 174 -5.60 -41.24 -1.44
CA PHE A 174 -4.61 -40.89 -2.46
C PHE A 174 -3.23 -40.60 -1.87
N ALA A 175 -2.20 -40.83 -2.69
CA ALA A 175 -0.84 -40.40 -2.42
C ALA A 175 -0.61 -39.03 -3.05
N ILE A 176 -0.25 -38.03 -2.23
CA ILE A 176 0.12 -36.71 -2.71
C ILE A 176 1.54 -36.75 -3.25
N LYS A 177 1.72 -36.30 -4.49
CA LYS A 177 2.97 -36.42 -5.24
C LYS A 177 3.80 -35.16 -5.14
N TYR A 178 5.12 -35.30 -5.08
CA TYR A 178 6.03 -34.15 -5.09
C TYR A 178 5.97 -33.36 -6.41
N LYS A 179 5.89 -34.06 -7.55
CA LYS A 179 5.74 -33.50 -8.91
C LYS A 179 4.38 -33.92 -9.50
N ALA A 180 3.92 -33.20 -10.51
CA ALA A 180 2.70 -33.45 -11.28
C ALA A 180 2.81 -34.71 -12.17
N THR A 181 3.06 -35.87 -11.58
CA THR A 181 3.15 -37.16 -12.27
C THR A 181 2.95 -38.32 -11.30
N ARG A 182 2.41 -39.44 -11.80
CA ARG A 182 2.18 -40.65 -11.01
C ARG A 182 3.48 -41.23 -10.44
N LEU A 183 4.55 -41.21 -11.25
CA LEU A 183 5.89 -41.71 -10.90
C LEU A 183 6.70 -40.63 -10.19
N SER A 184 6.21 -40.17 -9.04
CA SER A 184 6.88 -39.19 -8.19
C SER A 184 6.87 -39.65 -6.73
N LYS A 185 7.86 -39.18 -5.95
CA LYS A 185 7.89 -39.34 -4.48
C LYS A 185 6.55 -38.93 -3.89
N THR A 186 6.01 -39.77 -3.01
CA THR A 186 4.86 -39.44 -2.19
C THR A 186 5.32 -38.54 -1.04
N VAL A 187 4.76 -37.33 -0.94
CA VAL A 187 5.07 -36.36 0.13
C VAL A 187 4.11 -36.45 1.31
N ASP A 188 2.90 -36.96 1.06
CA ASP A 188 1.89 -37.23 2.07
C ASP A 188 0.86 -38.26 1.57
N LYS A 189 0.06 -38.82 2.46
CA LYS A 189 -1.09 -39.66 2.13
C LYS A 189 -2.33 -39.04 2.74
N ILE A 190 -3.39 -38.97 1.94
CA ILE A 190 -4.69 -38.45 2.36
C ILE A 190 -5.74 -39.55 2.27
N ILE A 191 -6.75 -39.47 3.12
CA ILE A 191 -7.89 -40.39 3.11
C ILE A 191 -9.11 -39.72 2.50
N LYS A 192 -10.09 -40.54 2.12
CA LYS A 192 -11.38 -40.08 1.61
C LYS A 192 -11.98 -38.98 2.50
N ASN A 193 -12.46 -37.92 1.88
CA ASN A 193 -13.04 -36.71 2.48
C ASN A 193 -12.08 -35.78 3.23
N ASP A 194 -10.77 -36.04 3.26
CA ASP A 194 -9.80 -35.09 3.81
C ASP A 194 -9.92 -33.72 3.13
N GLU A 195 -9.93 -32.65 3.92
CA GLU A 195 -9.91 -31.26 3.42
C GLU A 195 -8.54 -30.93 2.82
N LEU A 196 -8.54 -30.43 1.60
CA LEU A 196 -7.36 -29.97 0.88
C LEU A 196 -7.50 -28.48 0.59
N ILE A 197 -6.38 -27.76 0.66
CA ILE A 197 -6.30 -26.38 0.19
C ILE A 197 -5.66 -26.38 -1.20
N ILE A 198 -6.36 -25.85 -2.19
CA ILE A 198 -5.83 -25.69 -3.55
C ILE A 198 -4.91 -24.47 -3.57
N VAL A 199 -3.65 -24.69 -3.95
CA VAL A 199 -2.64 -23.64 -4.03
C VAL A 199 -2.90 -22.77 -5.26
N GLN A 200 -3.03 -21.47 -5.03
CA GLN A 200 -3.17 -20.47 -6.09
C GLN A 200 -1.79 -19.99 -6.58
N ASN A 201 -1.70 -19.62 -7.85
CA ASN A 201 -0.56 -18.89 -8.39
C ASN A 201 -0.66 -17.37 -8.10
N GLU A 202 0.30 -16.59 -8.58
CA GLU A 202 0.39 -15.15 -8.35
C GLU A 202 -0.81 -14.36 -8.92
N ASN A 203 -1.51 -14.93 -9.89
CA ASN A 203 -2.71 -14.35 -10.51
C ASN A 203 -4.02 -14.84 -9.87
N ASN A 204 -3.95 -15.47 -8.69
CA ASN A 204 -5.11 -16.05 -7.99
C ASN A 204 -5.87 -17.12 -8.81
N LEU A 205 -5.16 -17.84 -9.68
CA LEU A 205 -5.67 -19.00 -10.40
C LEU A 205 -5.13 -20.30 -9.77
N ASP A 206 -5.87 -21.39 -9.89
CA ASP A 206 -5.44 -22.71 -9.42
C ASP A 206 -4.09 -23.07 -10.07
N TYR A 207 -3.11 -23.47 -9.27
CA TYR A 207 -1.81 -23.89 -9.78
C TYR A 207 -1.93 -25.32 -10.33
N GLU A 208 -2.12 -25.41 -11.65
CA GLU A 208 -2.33 -26.65 -12.40
C GLU A 208 -1.18 -26.92 -13.38
N VAL A 209 -0.73 -28.16 -13.46
CA VAL A 209 0.29 -28.64 -14.41
C VAL A 209 -0.15 -30.00 -14.92
N ASP A 210 -0.37 -30.13 -16.24
CA ASP A 210 -0.71 -31.39 -16.92
C ASP A 210 -1.88 -32.17 -16.29
N GLY A 211 -2.94 -31.46 -15.87
CA GLY A 211 -4.12 -32.05 -15.22
C GLY A 211 -3.93 -32.40 -13.73
N TRP A 212 -2.77 -32.08 -13.15
CA TRP A 212 -2.53 -32.17 -11.72
C TRP A 212 -2.68 -30.81 -11.07
N ILE A 213 -3.34 -30.79 -9.92
CA ILE A 213 -3.55 -29.59 -9.13
C ILE A 213 -2.64 -29.60 -7.91
N ARG A 214 -2.00 -28.45 -7.63
CA ARG A 214 -1.14 -28.29 -6.46
C ARG A 214 -2.00 -28.05 -5.22
N VAL A 215 -1.77 -28.85 -4.18
CA VAL A 215 -2.57 -28.82 -2.94
C VAL A 215 -1.69 -28.80 -1.70
N ARG A 216 -2.21 -28.23 -0.61
CA ARG A 216 -1.72 -28.38 0.76
C ARG A 216 -2.64 -29.31 1.54
N THR A 217 -2.06 -30.34 2.16
CA THR A 217 -2.78 -31.37 2.94
C THR A 217 -3.10 -30.92 4.37
N PRO A 218 -3.93 -31.65 5.13
CA PRO A 218 -4.15 -31.40 6.55
C PRO A 218 -2.88 -31.42 7.41
N ASN A 219 -1.87 -32.22 7.01
CA ASN A 219 -0.55 -32.26 7.67
C ASN A 219 0.40 -31.18 7.15
N ALA A 220 -0.14 -30.20 6.43
CA ALA A 220 0.56 -29.04 5.93
C ALA A 220 1.69 -29.37 4.93
N LYS A 221 1.59 -30.52 4.25
CA LYS A 221 2.48 -30.90 3.16
C LYS A 221 1.95 -30.35 1.84
N ILE A 222 2.84 -29.86 0.99
CA ILE A 222 2.49 -29.35 -0.34
C ILE A 222 2.94 -30.33 -1.41
N GLY A 223 2.03 -30.67 -2.32
CA GLY A 223 2.32 -31.52 -3.47
C GLY A 223 1.21 -31.44 -4.51
N TYR A 224 1.07 -32.49 -5.31
CA TYR A 224 0.17 -32.58 -6.44
C TYR A 224 -0.76 -33.79 -6.30
N ILE A 225 -2.00 -33.62 -6.75
CA ILE A 225 -3.01 -34.66 -6.90
C ILE A 225 -3.65 -34.51 -8.29
N ASP A 226 -4.15 -35.60 -8.86
CA ASP A 226 -4.91 -35.54 -10.11
C ASP A 226 -6.18 -34.70 -9.89
N LYS A 227 -6.48 -33.79 -10.82
CA LYS A 227 -7.64 -32.90 -10.69
C LYS A 227 -8.97 -33.68 -10.65
N SER A 228 -9.03 -34.89 -11.23
CA SER A 228 -10.22 -35.74 -11.19
C SER A 228 -10.44 -36.45 -9.85
N ASP A 229 -9.46 -36.40 -8.95
CA ASP A 229 -9.46 -37.03 -7.62
C ASP A 229 -9.93 -36.08 -6.49
N ILE A 230 -10.25 -34.82 -6.84
CA ILE A 230 -10.79 -33.83 -5.91
C ILE A 230 -12.29 -33.60 -6.15
N ILE A 231 -13.03 -33.37 -5.07
CA ILE A 231 -14.48 -33.08 -5.04
C ILE A 231 -14.77 -31.89 -4.12
N ASP A 232 -16.02 -31.43 -4.08
CA ASP A 232 -16.50 -30.38 -3.15
C ASP A 232 -15.64 -29.11 -3.15
N ARG A 233 -15.26 -28.65 -4.34
CA ARG A 233 -14.49 -27.42 -4.50
C ARG A 233 -15.32 -26.21 -4.05
N VAL A 234 -14.81 -25.45 -3.09
CA VAL A 234 -15.44 -24.25 -2.55
C VAL A 234 -14.40 -23.14 -2.41
N VAL A 235 -14.73 -21.94 -2.87
CA VAL A 235 -13.95 -20.73 -2.56
C VAL A 235 -14.36 -20.29 -1.15
N ALA A 236 -13.45 -20.43 -0.17
CA ALA A 236 -13.73 -20.03 1.21
C ALA A 236 -13.73 -18.51 1.35
N TRP A 237 -12.79 -17.84 0.67
CA TRP A 237 -12.78 -16.40 0.45
C TRP A 237 -11.88 -16.07 -0.74
N ASP A 238 -12.17 -14.94 -1.41
CA ASP A 238 -11.48 -14.54 -2.64
C ASP A 238 -10.21 -13.72 -2.39
N GLY A 239 -9.98 -13.32 -1.13
CA GLY A 239 -8.87 -12.44 -0.77
C GLY A 239 -9.24 -10.96 -0.87
N ASN A 240 -8.54 -10.10 -0.11
CA ASN A 240 -8.53 -8.65 -0.37
C ASN A 240 -7.57 -8.38 -1.53
N ILE A 241 -7.99 -8.72 -2.75
CA ILE A 241 -7.21 -8.47 -3.95
C ILE A 241 -7.16 -6.95 -4.13
N LYS A 242 -6.02 -6.33 -3.82
CA LYS A 242 -5.67 -5.03 -4.38
C LYS A 242 -5.42 -5.25 -5.87
N SER A 243 -6.48 -5.32 -6.68
CA SER A 243 -6.28 -5.15 -8.12
C SER A 243 -5.70 -3.77 -8.29
N ASP A 244 -4.60 -3.63 -9.01
CA ASP A 244 -4.18 -2.32 -9.49
C ASP A 244 -5.37 -1.74 -10.25
N ASP A 245 -6.07 -0.80 -9.62
CA ASP A 245 -7.18 -0.10 -10.23
C ASP A 245 -6.57 0.64 -11.44
N PRO A 246 -6.87 0.21 -12.68
CA PRO A 246 -6.23 0.79 -13.85
C PRO A 246 -6.64 2.26 -14.03
N VAL A 247 -7.73 2.68 -13.38
CA VAL A 247 -8.22 4.06 -13.45
C VAL A 247 -7.20 5.00 -12.82
N ARG A 248 -6.68 5.93 -13.62
CA ARG A 248 -5.83 7.02 -13.14
C ARG A 248 -6.61 7.95 -12.23
N VAL A 249 -5.93 8.50 -11.23
CA VAL A 249 -6.53 9.48 -10.33
C VAL A 249 -6.39 10.88 -10.92
N SER A 250 -7.47 11.65 -10.85
CA SER A 250 -7.53 13.05 -11.25
C SER A 250 -8.25 13.85 -10.17
N PHE A 251 -7.45 14.48 -9.30
CA PHE A 251 -7.93 15.32 -8.19
C PHE A 251 -8.23 16.75 -8.65
N ALA A 252 -9.29 17.35 -8.13
CA ALA A 252 -9.50 18.79 -8.17
C ALA A 252 -9.71 19.32 -6.76
N TRP A 253 -8.82 20.21 -6.32
CA TRP A 253 -8.94 20.84 -5.01
C TRP A 253 -9.77 22.12 -5.10
N GLU A 254 -10.48 22.40 -4.00
CA GLU A 254 -11.26 23.62 -3.82
C GLU A 254 -11.04 24.18 -2.42
N TYR A 255 -10.40 25.34 -2.32
CA TYR A 255 -10.20 26.01 -1.05
C TYR A 255 -11.42 26.85 -0.63
N TYR A 256 -11.87 26.59 0.59
CA TYR A 256 -12.91 27.32 1.30
C TYR A 256 -12.31 27.92 2.57
N PRO A 257 -12.14 29.26 2.61
CA PRO A 257 -11.82 29.99 3.83
C PRO A 257 -12.84 29.74 4.94
N GLU A 258 -12.41 29.90 6.18
CA GLU A 258 -13.29 29.77 7.35
C GLU A 258 -14.45 30.77 7.28
N GLY A 259 -15.67 30.27 7.54
CA GLY A 259 -16.91 31.06 7.49
C GLY A 259 -17.56 31.19 6.11
N ASN A 260 -16.97 30.59 5.07
CA ASN A 260 -17.57 30.57 3.74
C ASN A 260 -18.38 29.29 3.50
N SER A 261 -19.58 29.45 2.94
CA SER A 261 -20.45 28.35 2.50
C SER A 261 -19.86 27.61 1.29
N ALA A 262 -20.04 26.29 1.27
CA ALA A 262 -19.80 25.53 0.05
C ALA A 262 -20.80 25.97 -1.05
N PRO A 263 -20.35 26.26 -2.28
CA PRO A 263 -21.25 26.70 -3.33
C PRO A 263 -22.17 25.55 -3.76
N ILE A 264 -23.40 25.89 -4.11
CA ILE A 264 -24.30 24.94 -4.79
C ILE A 264 -23.76 24.72 -6.21
N LYS A 265 -23.25 23.51 -6.45
CA LYS A 265 -22.65 23.13 -7.74
C LYS A 265 -23.70 22.60 -8.72
N SER A 266 -23.41 22.75 -10.01
CA SER A 266 -24.18 22.15 -11.10
C SER A 266 -23.24 21.78 -12.25
N GLY A 267 -23.68 20.83 -13.09
CA GLY A 267 -22.88 20.32 -14.21
C GLY A 267 -21.76 19.35 -13.80
N LYS A 268 -21.06 18.85 -14.82
CA LYS A 268 -19.92 17.94 -14.72
C LYS A 268 -18.73 18.56 -15.48
N ILE A 269 -17.57 18.52 -14.85
CA ILE A 269 -16.27 18.79 -15.45
C ILE A 269 -15.66 17.43 -15.85
N GLU A 270 -15.48 17.22 -17.15
CA GLU A 270 -14.84 16.02 -17.66
C GLU A 270 -13.34 15.98 -17.29
N GLY A 271 -12.78 14.78 -17.15
CA GLY A 271 -11.35 14.61 -16.83
C GLY A 271 -11.01 14.65 -15.34
N ILE A 272 -11.96 14.95 -14.46
CA ILE A 272 -11.84 14.83 -13.00
C ILE A 272 -12.56 13.56 -12.54
N ASN A 273 -12.03 12.88 -11.53
CA ASN A 273 -12.75 11.79 -10.86
C ASN A 273 -12.73 11.87 -9.33
N ILE A 274 -11.90 12.73 -8.74
CA ILE A 274 -11.93 13.03 -7.30
C ILE A 274 -12.01 14.54 -7.08
N VAL A 275 -12.95 14.98 -6.26
CA VAL A 275 -13.01 16.36 -5.76
C VAL A 275 -12.60 16.42 -4.29
N SER A 276 -11.81 17.44 -3.93
CA SER A 276 -11.22 17.60 -2.61
C SER A 276 -11.52 18.98 -2.03
N PRO A 277 -12.72 19.19 -1.46
CA PRO A 277 -13.08 20.44 -0.84
C PRO A 277 -12.38 20.63 0.52
N SER A 278 -11.89 21.84 0.82
CA SER A 278 -11.19 22.12 2.06
C SER A 278 -12.11 22.36 3.26
N PHE A 279 -12.94 21.38 3.60
CA PHE A 279 -13.94 21.53 4.66
C PHE A 279 -13.38 21.33 6.07
N ILE A 280 -12.39 20.48 6.30
CA ILE A 280 -12.05 20.07 7.67
C ILE A 280 -10.75 20.73 8.15
N SER A 281 -10.75 21.23 9.39
CA SER A 281 -9.55 21.75 10.07
C SER A 281 -9.41 21.17 11.47
N VAL A 282 -8.16 21.03 11.90
CA VAL A 282 -7.76 20.47 13.20
C VAL A 282 -7.04 21.52 14.01
N LYS A 283 -7.51 21.75 15.24
CA LYS A 283 -6.90 22.66 16.22
C LYS A 283 -5.85 21.93 17.05
N SER A 284 -4.97 22.69 17.68
CA SER A 284 -3.87 22.15 18.51
C SER A 284 -4.33 21.43 19.77
N ASP A 285 -5.57 21.64 20.23
CA ASP A 285 -6.18 20.88 21.33
C ASP A 285 -6.84 19.57 20.88
N GLY A 286 -6.70 19.23 19.59
CA GLY A 286 -7.30 18.06 18.96
C GLY A 286 -8.79 18.21 18.63
N THR A 287 -9.34 19.42 18.67
CA THR A 287 -10.71 19.68 18.17
C THR A 287 -10.71 19.64 16.65
N VAL A 288 -11.61 18.83 16.07
CA VAL A 288 -11.84 18.77 14.62
C VAL A 288 -13.12 19.54 14.32
N TYR A 289 -13.08 20.43 13.34
CA TYR A 289 -14.24 21.24 12.97
C TYR A 289 -14.36 21.42 11.46
N SER A 290 -15.60 21.63 11.01
CA SER A 290 -15.87 22.03 9.63
C SER A 290 -15.72 23.54 9.47
N LYS A 291 -15.09 23.94 8.38
CA LYS A 291 -14.99 25.30 7.87
C LYS A 291 -16.18 25.68 6.98
N GLY A 292 -16.92 24.69 6.46
CA GLY A 292 -18.12 24.88 5.65
C GLY A 292 -19.41 24.85 6.48
N ASP A 293 -20.54 24.65 5.80
CA ASP A 293 -21.89 24.75 6.34
C ASP A 293 -22.80 23.60 5.86
N ASP A 294 -24.12 23.73 6.03
CA ASP A 294 -25.11 22.73 5.58
C ASP A 294 -25.04 22.40 4.08
N ASN A 295 -24.34 23.19 3.26
CA ASN A 295 -24.15 22.89 1.84
C ASN A 295 -23.09 21.83 1.57
N GLU A 296 -22.29 21.41 2.56
CA GLU A 296 -21.32 20.31 2.42
C GLU A 296 -22.00 19.02 1.96
N LYS A 297 -23.15 18.66 2.56
CA LYS A 297 -23.93 17.47 2.16
C LYS A 297 -24.45 17.59 0.72
N LYS A 298 -24.94 18.77 0.32
CA LYS A 298 -25.40 19.04 -1.06
C LYS A 298 -24.24 18.96 -2.05
N TYR A 299 -23.04 19.38 -1.66
CA TYR A 299 -21.84 19.26 -2.46
C TYR A 299 -21.48 17.79 -2.69
N VAL A 300 -21.52 16.95 -1.64
CA VAL A 300 -21.27 15.50 -1.77
C VAL A 300 -22.31 14.85 -2.68
N GLU A 301 -23.59 15.15 -2.50
CA GLU A 301 -24.66 14.65 -3.37
C GLU A 301 -24.48 15.04 -4.84
N TRP A 302 -24.11 16.31 -5.10
CA TRP A 302 -23.76 16.75 -6.45
C TRP A 302 -22.59 15.97 -7.02
N ALA A 303 -21.53 15.78 -6.23
CA ALA A 303 -20.32 15.09 -6.67
C ALA A 303 -20.62 13.64 -7.06
N HIS A 304 -21.32 12.91 -6.19
CA HIS A 304 -21.75 11.53 -6.44
C HIS A 304 -22.68 11.41 -7.65
N LYS A 305 -23.63 12.34 -7.81
CA LYS A 305 -24.54 12.37 -8.97
C LYS A 305 -23.78 12.52 -10.30
N ASN A 306 -22.61 13.15 -10.28
CA ASN A 306 -21.76 13.33 -11.46
C ASN A 306 -20.65 12.28 -11.57
N GLY A 307 -20.65 11.26 -10.70
CA GLY A 307 -19.68 10.15 -10.71
C GLY A 307 -18.33 10.48 -10.08
N TYR A 308 -18.20 11.60 -9.36
CA TYR A 308 -16.99 11.92 -8.62
C TYR A 308 -16.94 11.17 -7.29
N LYS A 309 -15.72 10.91 -6.85
CA LYS A 309 -15.41 10.56 -5.47
C LYS A 309 -15.11 11.83 -4.68
N VAL A 310 -15.49 11.87 -3.40
CA VAL A 310 -15.25 13.05 -2.54
C VAL A 310 -14.23 12.71 -1.47
N TYR A 311 -13.13 13.46 -1.43
CA TYR A 311 -12.02 13.29 -0.49
C TYR A 311 -11.83 14.63 0.23
N PRO A 312 -12.59 14.95 1.29
CA PRO A 312 -12.44 16.23 1.97
C PRO A 312 -11.00 16.45 2.44
N THR A 313 -10.50 17.68 2.28
CA THR A 313 -9.19 18.04 2.82
C THR A 313 -9.31 18.22 4.33
N VAL A 314 -8.52 17.46 5.07
CA VAL A 314 -8.30 17.63 6.51
C VAL A 314 -6.96 18.33 6.70
N SER A 315 -6.98 19.53 7.27
CA SER A 315 -5.78 20.38 7.39
C SER A 315 -5.51 20.78 8.83
N ASN A 316 -4.26 21.10 9.14
CA ASN A 316 -3.85 21.73 10.39
C ASN A 316 -3.66 23.25 10.24
N ILE A 317 -4.28 23.86 9.23
CA ILE A 317 -4.07 25.27 8.85
C ILE A 317 -4.43 26.26 9.97
N SER A 318 -5.31 25.88 10.90
CA SER A 318 -5.66 26.68 12.08
C SER A 318 -4.56 26.80 13.13
N ILE A 319 -3.47 26.03 13.00
CA ILE A 319 -2.36 26.01 13.95
C ILE A 319 -1.25 26.95 13.46
N SER A 320 -1.12 28.11 14.09
CA SER A 320 -0.13 29.13 13.71
C SER A 320 1.27 28.84 14.23
N ASN A 321 1.39 28.29 15.44
CA ASN A 321 2.66 27.91 16.05
C ASN A 321 2.94 26.44 15.76
N ILE A 322 4.00 26.17 15.02
CA ILE A 322 4.39 24.82 14.61
C ILE A 322 4.51 23.84 15.79
N ASN A 323 5.00 24.28 16.95
CA ASN A 323 5.20 23.43 18.13
C ASN A 323 3.87 22.90 18.71
N ASP A 324 2.76 23.57 18.40
CA ASP A 324 1.45 23.15 18.89
C ASP A 324 0.87 21.95 18.12
N ASN A 325 1.48 21.56 16.99
CA ASN A 325 1.12 20.32 16.29
C ASN A 325 1.45 19.06 17.11
N THR A 326 2.51 19.09 17.91
CA THR A 326 2.97 17.93 18.71
C THR A 326 1.86 17.37 19.61
N LYS A 327 1.01 18.25 20.14
CA LYS A 327 -0.16 17.91 20.99
C LYS A 327 -1.17 16.98 20.32
N ILE A 328 -1.18 16.92 18.99
CA ILE A 328 -2.05 16.02 18.22
C ILE A 328 -1.45 14.61 18.14
N PHE A 329 -0.11 14.49 18.15
CA PHE A 329 0.57 13.24 17.81
C PHE A 329 1.25 12.54 19.00
N GLU A 330 1.44 13.24 20.12
CA GLU A 330 2.31 12.83 21.23
C GLU A 330 1.93 11.52 21.92
N SER A 331 0.67 11.08 21.83
CA SER A 331 0.19 9.83 22.42
C SER A 331 -0.90 9.16 21.59
N PHE A 332 -1.14 7.88 21.87
CA PHE A 332 -2.28 7.15 21.30
C PHE A 332 -3.60 7.88 21.56
N GLU A 333 -3.82 8.39 22.78
CA GLU A 333 -5.07 9.03 23.17
C GLU A 333 -5.31 10.35 22.41
N THR A 334 -4.27 11.14 22.19
CA THR A 334 -4.37 12.41 21.44
C THR A 334 -4.64 12.15 19.96
N ARG A 335 -3.94 11.17 19.37
CA ARG A 335 -4.18 10.73 17.99
C ARG A 335 -5.59 10.17 17.82
N GLU A 336 -6.00 9.26 18.70
CA GLU A 336 -7.32 8.64 18.68
C GLU A 336 -8.45 9.68 18.78
N LYS A 337 -8.33 10.64 19.69
CA LYS A 337 -9.32 11.73 19.83
C LYS A 337 -9.54 12.45 18.50
N VAL A 338 -8.47 12.78 17.78
CA VAL A 338 -8.55 13.47 16.49
C VAL A 338 -9.06 12.54 15.39
N ILE A 339 -8.55 11.31 15.34
CA ILE A 339 -8.94 10.29 14.35
C ILE A 339 -10.44 10.01 14.43
N ASN A 340 -10.98 9.78 15.63
CA ASN A 340 -12.40 9.48 15.80
C ASN A 340 -13.28 10.62 15.29
N GLN A 341 -12.97 11.87 15.65
CA GLN A 341 -13.72 13.03 15.15
C GLN A 341 -13.62 13.20 13.63
N ILE A 342 -12.45 12.96 13.02
CA ILE A 342 -12.31 12.96 11.56
C ILE A 342 -13.20 11.88 10.95
N VAL A 343 -13.08 10.64 11.42
CA VAL A 343 -13.82 9.49 10.89
C VAL A 343 -15.33 9.69 11.04
N ASP A 344 -15.80 10.15 12.20
CA ASP A 344 -17.21 10.43 12.44
C ASP A 344 -17.76 11.45 11.44
N LYS A 345 -17.02 12.55 11.20
CA LYS A 345 -17.39 13.58 10.23
C LYS A 345 -17.44 13.03 8.81
N LEU A 346 -16.45 12.25 8.39
CA LEU A 346 -16.41 11.64 7.05
C LEU A 346 -17.58 10.65 6.84
N VAL A 347 -17.91 9.86 7.87
CA VAL A 347 -19.05 8.93 7.83
C VAL A 347 -20.37 9.69 7.76
N GLU A 348 -20.52 10.77 8.53
CA GLU A 348 -21.72 11.62 8.49
C GLU A 348 -21.95 12.24 7.10
N GLU A 349 -20.88 12.69 6.45
CA GLU A 349 -20.91 13.28 5.12
C GLU A 349 -21.05 12.25 3.99
N LYS A 350 -20.91 10.96 4.29
CA LYS A 350 -20.96 9.84 3.33
C LYS A 350 -19.93 9.97 2.20
N VAL A 351 -18.73 10.44 2.52
CA VAL A 351 -17.65 10.61 1.52
C VAL A 351 -16.93 9.30 1.21
N ASP A 352 -16.08 9.30 0.17
CA ASP A 352 -15.40 8.10 -0.33
C ASP A 352 -13.96 7.95 0.18
N GLY A 353 -13.43 9.02 0.76
CA GLY A 353 -12.03 9.07 1.20
C GLY A 353 -11.71 10.36 1.94
N VAL A 354 -10.43 10.52 2.24
CA VAL A 354 -9.88 11.71 2.89
C VAL A 354 -8.55 12.11 2.25
N TYR A 355 -8.31 13.41 2.14
CA TYR A 355 -7.02 13.99 1.79
C TYR A 355 -6.45 14.72 3.01
N VAL A 356 -5.33 14.23 3.55
CA VAL A 356 -4.69 14.82 4.73
C VAL A 356 -3.61 15.79 4.27
N ASP A 357 -3.84 17.07 4.53
CA ASP A 357 -2.97 18.19 4.18
C ASP A 357 -2.42 18.83 5.45
N PHE A 358 -1.55 18.06 6.13
CA PHE A 358 -0.86 18.52 7.32
C PHE A 358 0.52 19.06 6.94
N GLU A 359 0.69 20.36 7.08
CA GLU A 359 1.93 21.08 6.76
C GLU A 359 2.57 21.67 8.02
N LYS A 360 3.83 22.11 7.92
CA LYS A 360 4.57 22.69 9.06
C LYS A 360 4.60 21.74 10.26
N ILE A 361 5.09 20.53 10.04
CA ILE A 361 5.27 19.51 11.08
C ILE A 361 6.73 19.55 11.53
N LEU A 362 6.97 19.48 12.84
CA LEU A 362 8.35 19.39 13.34
C LEU A 362 9.03 18.12 12.84
N LEU A 363 10.30 18.20 12.47
CA LEU A 363 11.08 17.01 12.12
C LEU A 363 11.11 15.99 13.27
N SER A 364 11.09 16.44 14.53
CA SER A 364 10.99 15.57 15.71
C SER A 364 9.67 14.82 15.82
N ASP A 365 8.61 15.28 15.15
CA ASP A 365 7.29 14.63 15.13
C ASP A 365 7.12 13.66 13.96
N LYS A 366 8.14 13.46 13.12
CA LYS A 366 8.08 12.60 11.93
C LYS A 366 7.47 11.22 12.18
N ASP A 367 7.95 10.52 13.21
CA ASP A 367 7.47 9.17 13.54
C ASP A 367 6.06 9.19 14.14
N ASN A 368 5.74 10.22 14.92
CA ASN A 368 4.42 10.37 15.56
C ASN A 368 3.35 10.75 14.53
N TYR A 369 3.66 11.63 13.58
CA TYR A 369 2.81 11.95 12.44
C TYR A 369 2.60 10.72 11.54
N THR A 370 3.66 9.97 11.26
CA THR A 370 3.55 8.71 10.51
C THR A 370 2.63 7.72 11.21
N ARG A 371 2.73 7.61 12.55
CA ARG A 371 1.84 6.77 13.35
C ARG A 371 0.39 7.26 13.30
N PHE A 372 0.15 8.56 13.37
CA PHE A 372 -1.17 9.16 13.19
C PHE A 372 -1.79 8.78 11.84
N ILE A 373 -1.03 8.85 10.74
CA ILE A 373 -1.52 8.45 9.41
C ILE A 373 -1.81 6.95 9.33
N ILE A 374 -0.99 6.09 9.96
CA ILE A 374 -1.23 4.63 10.00
C ILE A 374 -2.55 4.31 10.74
N GLU A 375 -2.77 4.95 11.89
CA GLU A 375 -4.00 4.77 12.69
C GLU A 375 -5.23 5.35 11.99
N LEU A 376 -5.11 6.54 11.38
CA LEU A 376 -6.19 7.14 10.58
C LEU A 376 -6.54 6.26 9.36
N ALA A 377 -5.53 5.70 8.69
CA ALA A 377 -5.74 4.79 7.56
C ALA A 377 -6.52 3.53 7.98
N ALA A 378 -6.29 3.00 9.19
CA ALA A 378 -7.12 1.93 9.73
C ALA A 378 -8.55 2.44 10.02
N GLY A 379 -8.70 3.58 10.69
CA GLY A 379 -9.99 4.18 11.02
C GLY A 379 -10.91 4.37 9.80
N VAL A 380 -10.39 4.93 8.70
CA VAL A 380 -11.20 5.18 7.50
C VAL A 380 -11.49 3.90 6.70
N ARG A 381 -10.56 2.92 6.69
CA ARG A 381 -10.75 1.65 5.98
C ARG A 381 -11.86 0.78 6.57
N LYS A 382 -12.14 0.94 7.87
CA LYS A 382 -13.30 0.32 8.53
C LYS A 382 -14.62 0.67 7.82
N TYR A 383 -14.68 1.83 7.18
CA TYR A 383 -15.83 2.33 6.44
C TYR A 383 -15.64 2.28 4.92
N ASN A 384 -14.69 1.46 4.44
CA ASN A 384 -14.38 1.29 3.01
C ASN A 384 -13.95 2.60 2.30
N MET A 385 -13.42 3.55 3.06
CA MET A 385 -12.89 4.80 2.54
C MET A 385 -11.39 4.69 2.22
N LYS A 386 -10.91 5.48 1.26
CA LYS A 386 -9.47 5.60 0.94
C LYS A 386 -8.83 6.79 1.66
N ILE A 387 -7.51 6.74 1.83
CA ILE A 387 -6.73 7.84 2.41
C ILE A 387 -5.65 8.31 1.45
N SER A 388 -5.46 9.62 1.39
CA SER A 388 -4.36 10.27 0.69
C SER A 388 -3.67 11.30 1.58
N VAL A 389 -2.38 11.52 1.36
CA VAL A 389 -1.57 12.44 2.19
C VAL A 389 -0.71 13.35 1.31
N ALA A 390 -0.65 14.62 1.69
CA ALA A 390 0.24 15.61 1.09
C ALA A 390 1.70 15.36 1.52
N VAL A 391 2.62 15.43 0.56
CA VAL A 391 4.07 15.48 0.82
C VAL A 391 4.72 16.49 -0.12
N THR A 392 5.85 17.04 0.31
CA THR A 392 6.65 18.04 -0.43
C THR A 392 7.92 17.38 -0.98
N PRO A 393 8.83 18.10 -1.67
CA PRO A 393 10.11 17.53 -2.15
C PRO A 393 10.90 16.86 -1.02
N PRO A 394 11.69 15.80 -1.26
CA PRO A 394 12.33 15.02 -0.20
C PRO A 394 13.66 15.57 0.34
N ASP A 395 14.15 16.68 -0.19
CA ASP A 395 15.48 17.25 0.12
C ASP A 395 15.46 18.77 0.42
N GLY A 396 14.36 19.25 0.99
CA GLY A 396 14.15 20.64 1.39
C GLY A 396 14.35 20.90 2.89
N ALA A 397 13.62 21.88 3.42
CA ALA A 397 13.71 22.29 4.82
C ALA A 397 13.19 21.24 5.82
N GLU A 398 13.74 21.21 7.03
CA GLU A 398 13.41 20.21 8.06
C GLU A 398 11.91 20.06 8.32
N ASN A 399 11.23 21.18 8.60
CA ASN A 399 9.84 21.21 9.05
C ASN A 399 8.81 21.37 7.92
N TRP A 400 9.27 21.36 6.67
CA TRP A 400 8.41 21.44 5.50
C TRP A 400 8.61 20.24 4.57
N SER A 401 9.77 19.57 4.62
CA SER A 401 10.17 18.52 3.69
C SER A 401 10.66 17.24 4.38
N LEU A 402 11.62 17.34 5.30
CA LEU A 402 12.24 16.14 5.91
C LEU A 402 11.35 15.49 6.98
N CYS A 403 10.36 16.22 7.48
CA CYS A 403 9.38 15.78 8.46
C CYS A 403 8.41 14.67 7.98
N TYR A 404 8.44 14.31 6.70
CA TYR A 404 7.63 13.22 6.14
C TYR A 404 8.45 11.93 6.00
N ASP A 405 7.99 10.83 6.61
CA ASP A 405 8.51 9.48 6.34
C ASP A 405 7.78 8.88 5.14
N ARG A 406 8.20 9.24 3.93
CA ARG A 406 7.48 8.88 2.72
C ARG A 406 7.45 7.37 2.49
N TYR A 407 8.48 6.64 2.90
CA TYR A 407 8.52 5.19 2.77
C TYR A 407 7.39 4.53 3.57
N ASN A 408 7.28 4.86 4.86
CA ASN A 408 6.25 4.27 5.72
C ASN A 408 4.85 4.84 5.43
N LEU A 409 4.74 6.13 5.13
CA LEU A 409 3.49 6.75 4.69
C LEU A 409 2.95 6.07 3.42
N ALA A 410 3.79 5.81 2.41
CA ALA A 410 3.39 5.20 1.15
C ALA A 410 2.82 3.78 1.33
N LYS A 411 3.22 3.06 2.38
CA LYS A 411 2.62 1.76 2.70
C LYS A 411 1.27 1.89 3.39
N ALA A 412 1.11 2.91 4.24
CA ALA A 412 -0.11 3.18 4.99
C ALA A 412 -1.25 3.71 4.10
N VAL A 413 -0.95 4.62 3.16
CA VAL A 413 -1.97 5.33 2.36
C VAL A 413 -2.32 4.67 1.03
N ASP A 414 -3.43 5.08 0.43
CA ASP A 414 -3.82 4.69 -0.93
C ASP A 414 -3.12 5.57 -1.97
N TYR A 415 -3.04 6.89 -1.72
CA TYR A 415 -2.33 7.83 -2.58
C TYR A 415 -1.38 8.75 -1.81
N MET A 416 -0.16 8.91 -2.32
CA MET A 416 0.76 9.94 -1.86
C MET A 416 0.72 11.10 -2.86
N VAL A 417 0.27 12.27 -2.41
CA VAL A 417 0.14 13.46 -3.25
C VAL A 417 1.38 14.32 -3.10
N PHE A 418 2.18 14.42 -4.16
CA PHE A 418 3.34 15.29 -4.21
C PHE A 418 2.93 16.72 -4.60
N LEU A 419 3.11 17.66 -3.68
CA LEU A 419 2.96 19.09 -3.91
C LEU A 419 4.16 19.58 -4.74
N SER A 420 3.96 19.71 -6.05
CA SER A 420 5.06 19.96 -7.01
C SER A 420 5.27 21.43 -7.39
N PHE A 421 4.70 22.34 -6.60
CA PHE A 421 4.76 23.78 -6.85
C PHE A 421 5.06 24.58 -5.58
N ASP A 422 5.42 25.85 -5.76
CA ASP A 422 5.89 26.74 -4.68
C ASP A 422 7.04 26.10 -3.87
N THR A 423 7.93 25.35 -4.55
CA THR A 423 9.06 24.64 -3.94
C THR A 423 10.22 25.55 -3.54
N HIS A 424 10.14 26.82 -3.93
CA HIS A 424 11.07 27.88 -3.56
C HIS A 424 10.35 28.93 -2.72
N GLY A 425 11.11 29.67 -1.90
CA GLY A 425 10.54 30.79 -1.16
C GLY A 425 9.84 31.80 -2.08
N VAL A 426 8.69 32.32 -1.67
CA VAL A 426 7.81 33.18 -2.51
C VAL A 426 8.47 34.47 -3.03
N LEU A 427 9.62 34.84 -2.49
CA LEU A 427 10.42 35.99 -2.92
C LEU A 427 11.49 35.64 -3.96
N SER A 428 11.68 34.36 -4.29
CA SER A 428 12.57 33.90 -5.34
C SER A 428 11.88 34.06 -6.70
N PRO A 429 12.37 34.91 -7.61
CA PRO A 429 11.75 35.13 -8.92
C PRO A 429 12.19 34.05 -9.90
N VAL A 430 11.74 32.81 -9.68
CA VAL A 430 11.98 31.62 -10.50
C VAL A 430 10.67 30.93 -10.80
N SER A 431 10.64 29.97 -11.73
CA SER A 431 9.43 29.16 -11.97
C SER A 431 8.93 28.54 -10.66
N LEU A 432 7.62 28.62 -10.44
CA LEU A 432 6.98 27.98 -9.28
C LEU A 432 6.80 26.47 -9.44
N SER A 433 6.88 25.94 -10.67
CA SER A 433 6.58 24.51 -10.94
C SER A 433 7.27 24.03 -12.22
N SER A 434 8.58 24.24 -12.30
CA SER A 434 9.41 23.84 -13.43
C SER A 434 9.27 22.35 -13.73
N ALA A 435 9.07 21.98 -15.00
CA ALA A 435 9.00 20.58 -15.43
C ALA A 435 10.28 19.79 -15.09
N TYR A 436 11.45 20.42 -15.20
CA TYR A 436 12.73 19.83 -14.79
C TYR A 436 12.77 19.49 -13.30
N GLU A 437 12.32 20.41 -12.43
CA GLU A 437 12.30 20.18 -10.98
C GLU A 437 11.26 19.13 -10.59
N LEU A 438 10.10 19.15 -11.24
CA LEU A 438 9.07 18.12 -11.10
C LEU A 438 9.66 16.73 -11.40
N GLU A 439 10.29 16.56 -12.56
CA GLU A 439 10.85 15.27 -12.97
C GLU A 439 11.97 14.82 -12.03
N ASN A 440 12.85 15.73 -11.61
CA ASN A 440 13.90 15.42 -10.64
C ASN A 440 13.33 14.96 -9.30
N ASN A 441 12.29 15.63 -8.79
CA ASN A 441 11.67 15.25 -7.53
C ASN A 441 10.88 13.94 -7.64
N ILE A 442 10.22 13.66 -8.78
CA ILE A 442 9.63 12.35 -9.05
C ILE A 442 10.70 11.26 -8.98
N ASN A 443 11.86 11.46 -9.61
CA ASN A 443 12.95 10.48 -9.56
C ASN A 443 13.41 10.22 -8.12
N LYS A 444 13.53 11.25 -7.27
CA LYS A 444 13.89 11.07 -5.85
C LYS A 444 12.80 10.32 -5.08
N LEU A 445 11.53 10.66 -5.29
CA LEU A 445 10.40 9.99 -4.63
C LEU A 445 10.33 8.51 -4.97
N LEU A 446 10.54 8.15 -6.24
CA LEU A 446 10.49 6.76 -6.68
C LEU A 446 11.72 5.96 -6.22
N ASN A 447 12.92 6.53 -6.33
CA ASN A 447 14.17 5.77 -6.17
C ASN A 447 14.79 5.89 -4.79
N ASN A 448 14.72 7.06 -4.14
CA ASN A 448 15.37 7.31 -2.85
C ASN A 448 14.38 7.09 -1.69
N GLU A 449 13.14 7.52 -1.87
CA GLU A 449 12.07 7.38 -0.86
C GLU A 449 11.24 6.10 -1.04
N ALA A 450 11.49 5.36 -2.14
CA ALA A 450 10.81 4.11 -2.49
C ALA A 450 9.27 4.21 -2.50
N VAL A 451 8.73 5.36 -2.92
CA VAL A 451 7.29 5.56 -3.11
C VAL A 451 6.87 4.80 -4.37
N PRO A 452 5.88 3.87 -4.30
CA PRO A 452 5.41 3.16 -5.48
C PRO A 452 4.77 4.11 -6.50
N ALA A 453 5.15 3.97 -7.78
CA ALA A 453 4.60 4.78 -8.87
C ALA A 453 3.06 4.72 -8.94
N ASN A 454 2.48 3.53 -8.75
CA ASN A 454 1.03 3.31 -8.72
C ASN A 454 0.30 3.90 -7.49
N LYS A 455 1.02 4.58 -6.59
CA LYS A 455 0.45 5.38 -5.50
C LYS A 455 0.77 6.87 -5.58
N LEU A 456 1.75 7.27 -6.38
CA LEU A 456 2.18 8.67 -6.46
C LEU A 456 1.24 9.48 -7.37
N VAL A 457 0.69 10.57 -6.83
CA VAL A 457 -0.14 11.54 -7.53
C VAL A 457 0.58 12.89 -7.52
N VAL A 458 0.68 13.57 -8.66
CA VAL A 458 1.36 14.87 -8.75
C VAL A 458 0.34 16.00 -8.72
N SER A 459 0.48 16.93 -7.77
CA SER A 459 -0.34 18.14 -7.71
C SER A 459 0.28 19.25 -8.57
N LEU A 460 -0.48 19.76 -9.54
CA LEU A 460 -0.08 20.79 -10.50
C LEU A 460 -0.81 22.11 -10.24
N PRO A 461 -0.16 23.28 -10.36
CA PRO A 461 -0.80 24.56 -10.10
C PRO A 461 -1.60 25.05 -11.31
N LEU A 462 -2.77 25.63 -11.05
CA LEU A 462 -3.62 26.36 -12.01
C LEU A 462 -3.43 27.87 -11.90
N TYR A 463 -2.28 28.30 -11.39
CA TYR A 463 -1.89 29.69 -11.20
C TYR A 463 -0.38 29.83 -11.41
N THR A 464 0.05 31.07 -11.55
CA THR A 464 1.45 31.46 -11.50
C THR A 464 1.63 32.68 -10.59
N ARG A 465 2.85 33.20 -10.49
CA ARG A 465 3.16 34.46 -9.82
C ARG A 465 3.75 35.45 -10.82
N LEU A 466 3.37 36.72 -10.67
CA LEU A 466 4.08 37.85 -11.24
C LEU A 466 5.06 38.36 -10.18
N TRP A 467 6.35 38.23 -10.43
CA TRP A 467 7.38 38.84 -9.59
C TRP A 467 7.68 40.25 -10.09
N SER A 468 7.75 41.21 -9.17
CA SER A 468 8.06 42.60 -9.44
C SER A 468 9.25 43.01 -8.58
N GLU A 469 10.35 43.37 -9.22
CA GLU A 469 11.60 43.75 -8.59
C GLU A 469 11.87 45.24 -8.78
N THR A 470 11.98 45.98 -7.67
CA THR A 470 12.29 47.42 -7.68
C THR A 470 13.44 47.68 -6.71
N ASN A 471 14.57 48.19 -7.20
CA ASN A 471 15.74 48.52 -6.37
C ASN A 471 16.18 47.33 -5.47
N GLY A 472 16.21 46.12 -6.03
CA GLY A 472 16.59 44.89 -5.33
C GLY A 472 15.53 44.32 -4.37
N LYS A 473 14.36 44.95 -4.24
CA LYS A 473 13.23 44.43 -3.44
C LYS A 473 12.26 43.68 -4.34
N VAL A 474 12.09 42.39 -4.09
CA VAL A 474 11.13 41.54 -4.80
C VAL A 474 9.78 41.56 -4.09
N ARG A 475 8.72 41.75 -4.87
CA ARG A 475 7.32 41.48 -4.49
C ARG A 475 6.76 40.45 -5.45
N ASN A 476 5.72 39.74 -5.05
CA ASN A 476 4.99 38.85 -5.95
C ASN A 476 3.49 39.00 -5.81
N LYS A 477 2.76 38.64 -6.87
CA LYS A 477 1.30 38.55 -6.89
C LYS A 477 0.89 37.25 -7.56
N VAL A 478 -0.06 36.52 -6.97
CA VAL A 478 -0.67 35.34 -7.61
C VAL A 478 -1.52 35.77 -8.80
N VAL A 479 -1.36 35.08 -9.93
CA VAL A 479 -2.11 35.27 -11.17
C VAL A 479 -2.72 33.93 -11.57
N ASN A 480 -4.05 33.85 -11.58
CA ASN A 480 -4.77 32.65 -12.03
C ASN A 480 -4.48 32.42 -13.52
N MET A 481 -4.36 31.15 -13.94
CA MET A 481 -4.11 30.76 -15.34
C MET A 481 -5.08 31.44 -16.32
N LYS A 482 -6.36 31.55 -15.97
CA LYS A 482 -7.39 32.23 -16.80
C LYS A 482 -7.28 33.75 -16.87
N ASN A 483 -6.51 34.36 -15.97
CA ASN A 483 -6.34 35.81 -15.84
C ASN A 483 -4.96 36.28 -16.32
N ILE A 484 -4.16 35.41 -16.94
CA ILE A 484 -2.85 35.79 -17.47
C ILE A 484 -3.05 36.74 -18.66
N VAL A 485 -2.45 37.93 -18.55
CA VAL A 485 -2.44 38.95 -19.60
C VAL A 485 -1.00 39.30 -19.91
N ILE A 486 -0.63 39.25 -21.19
CA ILE A 486 0.69 39.65 -21.67
C ILE A 486 0.63 41.14 -22.04
N PRO A 487 1.49 42.01 -21.48
CA PRO A 487 1.49 43.41 -21.85
C PRO A 487 1.82 43.62 -23.33
N ASP A 488 1.31 44.72 -23.89
CA ASP A 488 1.59 45.09 -25.28
C ASP A 488 3.10 45.17 -25.53
N LYS A 489 3.54 44.64 -26.68
CA LYS A 489 4.94 44.58 -27.12
C LYS A 489 5.87 43.69 -26.29
N VAL A 490 5.34 42.93 -25.31
CA VAL A 490 6.12 41.90 -24.60
C VAL A 490 5.98 40.58 -25.34
N GLU A 491 7.10 40.01 -25.76
CA GLU A 491 7.15 38.70 -26.40
C GLU A 491 7.27 37.59 -25.34
N ARG A 492 6.53 36.48 -25.55
CA ARG A 492 6.65 35.28 -24.74
C ARG A 492 7.80 34.42 -25.28
N GLN A 493 8.73 34.04 -24.42
CA GLN A 493 9.84 33.16 -24.77
C GLN A 493 9.59 31.76 -24.22
N TRP A 494 9.75 30.73 -25.04
CA TRP A 494 9.63 29.36 -24.55
C TRP A 494 10.88 28.97 -23.73
N ASP A 495 10.69 28.68 -22.46
CA ASP A 495 11.70 28.09 -21.58
C ASP A 495 11.56 26.56 -21.63
N ASP A 496 12.48 25.91 -22.34
CA ASP A 496 12.43 24.47 -22.55
C ASP A 496 12.75 23.64 -21.30
N VAL A 497 13.42 24.24 -20.31
CA VAL A 497 13.74 23.57 -19.04
C VAL A 497 12.52 23.58 -18.13
N ALA A 498 11.88 24.75 -17.98
CA ALA A 498 10.66 24.88 -17.21
C ALA A 498 9.44 24.25 -17.91
N LYS A 499 9.50 24.11 -19.25
CA LYS A 499 8.36 23.82 -20.14
C LYS A 499 7.23 24.84 -19.95
N GLN A 500 7.61 26.11 -19.96
CA GLN A 500 6.72 27.24 -19.74
C GLN A 500 7.09 28.40 -20.65
N TYR A 501 6.12 29.25 -20.96
CA TYR A 501 6.45 30.55 -21.52
C TYR A 501 6.94 31.50 -20.42
N TYR A 502 8.06 32.16 -20.66
CA TYR A 502 8.62 33.19 -19.82
C TYR A 502 8.33 34.57 -20.40
N ILE A 503 8.01 35.53 -19.54
CA ILE A 503 7.97 36.95 -19.87
C ILE A 503 8.82 37.74 -18.88
N GLU A 504 9.55 38.72 -19.42
CA GLU A 504 10.24 39.75 -18.66
C GLU A 504 9.97 41.12 -19.29
N TYR A 505 9.60 42.11 -18.48
CA TYR A 505 9.38 43.48 -18.97
C TYR A 505 9.58 44.52 -17.87
N LYS A 506 9.98 45.72 -18.29
CA LYS A 506 10.20 46.86 -17.37
C LYS A 506 8.99 47.80 -17.37
N THR A 507 8.51 48.15 -16.19
CA THR A 507 7.52 49.22 -15.98
C THR A 507 8.14 50.27 -15.07
N TYR A 508 8.46 51.46 -15.60
CA TYR A 508 9.25 52.48 -14.90
C TYR A 508 10.59 51.93 -14.34
N GLN A 509 10.72 51.82 -13.01
CA GLN A 509 11.91 51.28 -12.33
C GLN A 509 11.77 49.81 -11.93
N THR A 510 10.64 49.17 -12.26
CA THR A 510 10.31 47.80 -11.84
C THR A 510 10.54 46.81 -12.97
N VAL A 511 11.31 45.75 -12.71
CA VAL A 511 11.43 44.58 -13.59
C VAL A 511 10.36 43.57 -13.19
N ASN A 512 9.54 43.15 -14.14
CA ASN A 512 8.48 42.18 -13.92
C ASN A 512 8.83 40.87 -14.63
N LYS A 513 8.65 39.74 -13.94
CA LYS A 513 8.97 38.39 -14.43
C LYS A 513 7.80 37.45 -14.16
N MET A 514 7.50 36.55 -15.09
CA MET A 514 6.50 35.49 -14.90
C MET A 514 6.82 34.28 -15.77
N TRP A 515 6.70 33.10 -15.18
CA TRP A 515 6.65 31.81 -15.88
C TRP A 515 5.20 31.39 -15.99
N ILE A 516 4.65 31.43 -17.19
CA ILE A 516 3.24 31.22 -17.48
C ILE A 516 2.88 29.76 -17.26
N GLU A 517 1.80 29.52 -16.51
CA GLU A 517 1.09 28.25 -16.54
C GLU A 517 -0.04 28.36 -17.56
N ASP A 518 -0.01 27.47 -18.56
CA ASP A 518 -1.05 27.35 -19.56
C ASP A 518 -1.29 25.88 -19.94
N GLU A 519 -2.18 25.67 -20.90
CA GLU A 519 -2.50 24.37 -21.45
C GLU A 519 -1.28 23.57 -21.92
N THR A 520 -0.28 24.26 -22.48
CA THR A 520 0.94 23.65 -23.00
C THR A 520 1.86 23.21 -21.86
N SER A 521 2.05 24.06 -20.84
CA SER A 521 2.88 23.70 -19.68
C SER A 521 2.28 22.52 -18.92
N ILE A 522 0.96 22.50 -18.68
CA ILE A 522 0.30 21.39 -18.00
C ILE A 522 0.38 20.11 -18.84
N SER A 523 0.15 20.19 -20.16
CA SER A 523 0.30 19.02 -21.05
C SER A 523 1.69 18.37 -20.92
N ASN A 524 2.77 19.16 -20.91
CA ASN A 524 4.13 18.64 -20.77
C ASN A 524 4.35 17.96 -19.41
N LYS A 525 3.78 18.50 -18.33
CA LYS A 525 3.88 17.89 -16.98
C LYS A 525 3.07 16.60 -16.88
N LEU A 526 1.91 16.53 -17.53
CA LEU A 526 1.14 15.28 -17.66
C LEU A 526 1.91 14.21 -18.45
N ASP A 527 2.71 14.60 -19.45
CA ASP A 527 3.59 13.66 -20.16
C ASP A 527 4.68 13.07 -19.25
N ILE A 528 5.20 13.84 -18.29
CA ILE A 528 6.12 13.31 -17.26
C ILE A 528 5.39 12.29 -16.37
N ILE A 529 4.20 12.60 -15.90
CA ILE A 529 3.37 11.67 -15.10
C ILE A 529 3.14 10.36 -15.86
N ASN A 530 2.88 10.45 -17.18
CA ASN A 530 2.72 9.29 -18.06
C ASN A 530 4.01 8.49 -18.23
N LYS A 531 5.15 9.17 -18.46
CA LYS A 531 6.47 8.57 -18.61
C LYS A 531 6.82 7.67 -17.42
N TYR A 532 6.52 8.13 -16.20
CA TYR A 532 6.80 7.39 -14.97
C TYR A 532 5.69 6.44 -14.54
N LYS A 533 4.60 6.32 -15.31
CA LYS A 533 3.43 5.48 -14.97
C LYS A 533 2.89 5.78 -13.57
N LEU A 534 2.87 7.06 -13.20
CA LEU A 534 2.36 7.49 -11.91
C LEU A 534 0.84 7.28 -11.82
N LYS A 535 0.31 7.20 -10.60
CA LYS A 535 -1.12 6.95 -10.36
C LYS A 535 -2.01 8.03 -10.93
N GLY A 536 -1.54 9.27 -11.01
CA GLY A 536 -2.37 10.36 -11.49
C GLY A 536 -1.82 11.76 -11.28
N ALA A 537 -2.70 12.74 -11.49
CA ALA A 537 -2.44 14.14 -11.23
C ALA A 537 -3.55 14.74 -10.35
N GLY A 538 -3.30 15.93 -9.83
CA GLY A 538 -4.35 16.79 -9.31
C GLY A 538 -4.08 18.25 -9.62
N PHE A 539 -5.10 19.09 -9.49
CA PHE A 539 -5.06 20.47 -9.97
C PHE A 539 -5.41 21.46 -8.86
N TRP A 540 -4.43 22.26 -8.43
CA TRP A 540 -4.58 23.29 -7.41
C TRP A 540 -4.66 24.69 -8.02
N GLU A 541 -5.80 25.38 -8.02
CA GLU A 541 -7.09 24.85 -7.60
C GLU A 541 -8.17 25.22 -8.60
N LEU A 542 -9.27 24.48 -8.51
CA LEU A 542 -10.38 24.57 -9.43
C LEU A 542 -10.94 26.00 -9.49
N GLY A 543 -11.29 26.43 -10.70
CA GLY A 543 -11.77 27.78 -10.98
C GLY A 543 -10.66 28.78 -11.32
N ARG A 544 -9.38 28.37 -11.34
CA ARG A 544 -8.27 29.21 -11.80
C ARG A 544 -7.87 28.93 -13.25
N GLU A 545 -8.26 27.79 -13.79
CA GLU A 545 -7.96 27.31 -15.13
C GLU A 545 -8.80 27.95 -16.24
N LYS A 546 -8.37 27.76 -17.48
CA LYS A 546 -9.17 28.00 -18.69
C LYS A 546 -9.98 26.74 -19.02
N ALA A 547 -11.13 26.93 -19.67
CA ALA A 547 -12.07 25.83 -19.97
C ALA A 547 -11.45 24.68 -20.78
N ASP A 548 -10.54 24.97 -21.72
CA ASP A 548 -9.94 23.97 -22.59
C ASP A 548 -8.92 23.05 -21.90
N LEU A 549 -8.48 23.39 -20.68
CA LEU A 549 -7.55 22.56 -19.91
C LEU A 549 -8.10 21.13 -19.71
N TRP A 550 -9.38 21.02 -19.39
CA TRP A 550 -10.00 19.73 -19.06
C TRP A 550 -10.00 18.75 -20.23
N LYS A 551 -10.03 19.24 -21.48
CA LYS A 551 -9.87 18.39 -22.68
C LYS A 551 -8.49 17.73 -22.70
N ILE A 552 -7.44 18.49 -22.38
CA ILE A 552 -6.06 17.98 -22.30
C ILE A 552 -5.94 16.94 -21.19
N VAL A 553 -6.57 17.18 -20.04
CA VAL A 553 -6.58 16.23 -18.92
C VAL A 553 -7.22 14.91 -19.34
N VAL A 554 -8.40 14.95 -19.98
CA VAL A 554 -9.07 13.75 -20.52
C VAL A 554 -8.18 12.99 -21.51
N ASP A 555 -7.50 13.70 -22.40
CA ASP A 555 -6.68 13.07 -23.43
C ASP A 555 -5.41 12.42 -22.87
N LYS A 556 -4.80 13.04 -21.85
CA LYS A 556 -3.50 12.65 -21.30
C LYS A 556 -3.59 11.67 -20.13
N LEU A 557 -4.64 11.73 -19.30
CA LEU A 557 -4.83 10.85 -18.14
C LEU A 557 -5.92 9.80 -18.42
N LYS A 558 -5.61 8.85 -19.31
CA LYS A 558 -6.46 7.70 -19.63
C LYS A 558 -6.21 6.50 -18.73
#